data_AF-A0A661WEH7-F1
#
_entry.id   AF-A0A661WEH7-F1
#
_cell.length_a   1.000
_cell.length_b   1.000
_cell.length_c   1.000
_cell.angle_alpha   90.00
_cell.angle_beta   90.00
_cell.angle_gamma   90.00
#
_symmetry.space_group_name_H-M   'P 1'
#
loop_
_entity.id
_entity.type
_entity.pdbx_description
1 polymer ?
#
loop_
_entity_poly.entity_id
_entity_poly.type
_entity_poly.pdbx_seq_one_letter_code
_entity_poly.pdbx_strand_id
1 'polypeptide(L)'
;IHTDQEGNFLHDYQWDLLIERINLEYEKKIRDQPDYHSNKTLVLEFARGTSHGGFQRAFKHLSKTIAERLAILYLDVSWEESLRKNRARFNPDKPDSILEHGLSDSKMESLYRYSDWKELTDDQPDQILIKGVPVPYVIFNNEDDVTSQGGDILSNRLQERLSGLFTRYRSSI
;
A
#
# COMPACT_ATOMS: atom_id res chain seq x y z
N ILE A 1 -23.33 9.63 6.30
CA ILE A 1 -24.03 8.49 5.64
C ILE A 1 -23.09 7.31 5.37
N HIS A 2 -21.76 7.48 5.31
CA HIS A 2 -20.83 6.34 5.11
C HIS A 2 -19.89 6.09 6.29
N THR A 3 -19.85 6.95 7.28
CA THR A 3 -19.06 6.78 8.50
C THR A 3 -19.90 7.00 9.74
N ASP A 4 -19.44 6.48 10.88
CA ASP A 4 -19.93 6.86 12.21
C ASP A 4 -19.51 8.30 12.58
N GLN A 5 -19.79 8.72 13.82
CA GLN A 5 -19.46 10.06 14.32
C GLN A 5 -17.94 10.26 14.45
N GLU A 6 -17.21 9.17 14.63
CA GLU A 6 -15.77 9.11 14.77
C GLU A 6 -15.05 9.02 13.42
N GLY A 7 -15.78 8.84 12.32
CA GLY A 7 -15.23 8.76 10.96
C GLY A 7 -14.78 7.35 10.53
N ASN A 8 -15.18 6.30 11.26
CA ASN A 8 -14.91 4.91 10.85
C ASN A 8 -15.97 4.43 9.86
N PHE A 9 -15.60 3.46 9.02
CA PHE A 9 -16.53 2.79 8.13
C PHE A 9 -17.64 2.10 8.91
N LEU A 10 -18.87 2.25 8.42
CA LEU A 10 -20.04 1.55 8.93
C LEU A 10 -20.03 0.07 8.50
N HIS A 11 -19.40 -0.24 7.37
CA HIS A 11 -19.40 -1.57 6.77
C HIS A 11 -18.11 -1.87 5.98
N ASP A 12 -17.67 -3.13 5.98
CA ASP A 12 -16.47 -3.58 5.27
C ASP A 12 -16.49 -3.28 3.76
N TYR A 13 -17.65 -3.33 3.10
CA TYR A 13 -17.74 -3.08 1.65
C TYR A 13 -17.32 -1.66 1.25
N GLN A 14 -17.25 -0.75 2.21
CA GLN A 14 -16.79 0.61 1.95
C GLN A 14 -15.29 0.64 1.67
N TRP A 15 -14.53 -0.26 2.27
CA TRP A 15 -13.14 -0.51 1.88
C TRP A 15 -13.07 -1.09 0.46
N ASP A 16 -13.90 -2.09 0.16
CA ASP A 16 -13.93 -2.71 -1.17
C ASP A 16 -14.23 -1.68 -2.25
N LEU A 17 -15.19 -0.79 -2.02
CA LEU A 17 -15.54 0.30 -2.94
C LEU A 17 -14.35 1.20 -3.27
N LEU A 18 -13.47 1.47 -2.29
CA LEU A 18 -12.26 2.26 -2.51
C LEU A 18 -11.25 1.52 -3.38
N ILE A 19 -11.13 0.20 -3.22
CA ILE A 19 -10.27 -0.62 -4.08
C ILE A 19 -10.86 -0.72 -5.50
N GLU A 20 -12.17 -0.92 -5.64
CA GLU A 20 -12.83 -0.94 -6.95
C GLU A 20 -12.72 0.42 -7.66
N ARG A 21 -12.70 1.52 -6.90
CA ARG A 21 -12.43 2.85 -7.46
C ARG A 21 -11.03 2.94 -8.07
N ILE A 22 -10.02 2.30 -7.49
CA ILE A 22 -8.67 2.24 -8.09
C ILE A 22 -8.74 1.58 -9.48
N ASN A 23 -9.51 0.51 -9.63
CA ASN A 23 -9.72 -0.16 -10.92
C ASN A 23 -10.31 0.82 -11.94
N LEU A 24 -11.36 1.54 -11.57
CA LEU A 24 -12.02 2.51 -12.45
C LEU A 24 -11.09 3.65 -12.87
N GLU A 25 -10.29 4.19 -11.95
CA GLU A 25 -9.34 5.26 -12.27
C GLU A 25 -8.21 4.77 -13.18
N TYR A 26 -7.73 3.54 -12.96
CA TYR A 26 -6.76 2.90 -13.85
C TYR A 26 -7.35 2.70 -15.26
N GLU A 27 -8.55 2.16 -15.37
CA GLU A 27 -9.22 1.93 -16.66
C GLU A 27 -9.42 3.23 -17.44
N LYS A 28 -9.89 4.29 -16.78
CA LYS A 28 -9.99 5.62 -17.39
C LYS A 28 -8.64 6.09 -17.90
N LYS A 29 -7.57 5.93 -17.09
CA LYS A 29 -6.21 6.36 -17.45
C LYS A 29 -5.71 5.67 -18.72
N ILE A 30 -5.89 4.35 -18.80
CA ILE A 30 -5.43 3.55 -19.95
C ILE A 30 -6.31 3.78 -21.18
N ARG A 31 -7.62 3.93 -21.01
CA ARG A 31 -8.51 4.29 -22.12
C ARG A 31 -8.11 5.62 -22.76
N ASP A 32 -7.84 6.63 -21.94
CA ASP A 32 -7.54 7.98 -22.42
C ASP A 32 -6.08 8.09 -22.93
N GLN A 33 -5.17 7.21 -22.48
CA GLN A 33 -3.77 7.11 -22.91
C GLN A 33 -3.35 5.63 -23.08
N PRO A 34 -3.69 4.97 -24.20
CA PRO A 34 -3.42 3.54 -24.40
C PRO A 34 -1.94 3.14 -24.32
N ASP A 35 -1.04 4.05 -24.63
CA ASP A 35 0.42 3.89 -24.59
C ASP A 35 1.05 4.37 -23.28
N TYR A 36 0.26 4.64 -22.23
CA TYR A 36 0.74 5.21 -20.97
C TYR A 36 1.97 4.50 -20.39
N HIS A 37 1.95 3.17 -20.36
CA HIS A 37 3.02 2.36 -19.78
C HIS A 37 4.25 2.19 -20.69
N SER A 38 4.28 2.83 -21.88
CA SER A 38 5.46 2.81 -22.75
C SER A 38 6.64 3.57 -22.15
N ASN A 39 6.37 4.60 -21.35
CA ASN A 39 7.38 5.47 -20.75
C ASN A 39 7.03 5.98 -19.35
N LYS A 40 5.89 5.59 -18.77
CA LYS A 40 5.48 5.99 -17.42
C LYS A 40 5.17 4.79 -16.57
N THR A 41 5.50 4.91 -15.29
CA THR A 41 5.05 4.02 -14.23
C THR A 41 3.86 4.66 -13.52
N LEU A 42 2.84 3.87 -13.22
CA LEU A 42 1.74 4.28 -12.35
C LEU A 42 1.98 3.71 -10.95
N VAL A 43 1.95 4.58 -9.93
CA VAL A 43 2.07 4.16 -8.53
C VAL A 43 0.68 4.04 -7.93
N LEU A 44 0.38 2.86 -7.38
CA LEU A 44 -0.81 2.61 -6.56
C LEU A 44 -0.35 2.54 -5.11
N GLU A 45 -0.84 3.45 -4.28
CA GLU A 45 -0.49 3.52 -2.87
C GLU A 45 -1.74 3.34 -2.02
N PHE A 46 -1.70 2.37 -1.10
CA PHE A 46 -2.65 2.25 -0.01
C PHE A 46 -2.02 1.47 1.14
N ALA A 47 -2.55 1.66 2.34
CA ALA A 47 -2.17 0.93 3.54
C ALA A 47 -3.42 0.39 4.23
N ARG A 48 -3.30 -0.79 4.83
CA ARG A 48 -4.34 -1.40 5.66
C ARG A 48 -3.72 -2.44 6.59
N GLY A 49 -4.19 -2.50 7.84
CA GLY A 49 -3.96 -3.66 8.71
C GLY A 49 -5.01 -4.75 8.48
N THR A 50 -5.18 -5.69 9.41
CA THR A 50 -6.17 -6.78 9.29
C THR A 50 -7.63 -6.30 9.27
N SER A 51 -7.90 -5.08 9.74
CA SER A 51 -9.23 -4.46 9.70
C SER A 51 -9.77 -4.34 8.28
N HIS A 52 -11.07 -4.62 8.13
CA HIS A 52 -11.76 -4.74 6.84
C HIS A 52 -11.16 -5.83 5.94
N GLY A 53 -10.52 -6.85 6.51
CA GLY A 53 -9.97 -8.00 5.77
C GLY A 53 -8.62 -7.76 5.08
N GLY A 54 -7.96 -6.64 5.38
CA GLY A 54 -6.55 -6.38 5.03
C GLY A 54 -6.20 -6.42 3.54
N PHE A 55 -4.92 -6.73 3.27
CA PHE A 55 -4.38 -6.85 1.92
C PHE A 55 -5.03 -8.01 1.16
N GLN A 56 -5.31 -9.13 1.84
CA GLN A 56 -5.97 -10.29 1.22
C GLN A 56 -7.33 -9.91 0.62
N ARG A 57 -8.16 -9.14 1.35
CA ARG A 57 -9.44 -8.65 0.82
C ARG A 57 -9.22 -7.62 -0.29
N ALA A 58 -8.29 -6.68 -0.12
CA ALA A 58 -7.99 -5.69 -1.14
C ALA A 58 -7.60 -6.35 -2.48
N PHE A 59 -6.72 -7.34 -2.47
CA PHE A 59 -6.30 -8.04 -3.69
C PHE A 59 -7.39 -8.92 -4.31
N LYS A 60 -8.43 -9.30 -3.57
CA LYS A 60 -9.64 -9.92 -4.14
C LYS A 60 -10.49 -8.93 -4.93
N HIS A 61 -10.40 -7.63 -4.65
CA HIS A 61 -11.13 -6.58 -5.36
C HIS A 61 -10.30 -5.90 -6.45
N LEU A 62 -8.96 -5.99 -6.40
CA LEU A 62 -8.11 -5.45 -7.45
C LEU A 62 -8.34 -6.17 -8.80
N SER A 63 -8.42 -5.41 -9.90
CA SER A 63 -8.71 -5.97 -11.21
C SER A 63 -7.57 -6.84 -11.74
N LYS A 64 -7.92 -7.83 -12.56
CA LYS A 64 -6.92 -8.69 -13.20
C LYS A 64 -6.00 -7.89 -14.13
N THR A 65 -6.52 -6.88 -14.83
CA THR A 65 -5.74 -6.02 -15.73
C THR A 65 -4.66 -5.24 -15.00
N ILE A 66 -4.92 -4.79 -13.77
CA ILE A 66 -3.88 -4.21 -12.92
C ILE A 66 -2.90 -5.30 -12.50
N ALA A 67 -3.39 -6.44 -12.01
CA ALA A 67 -2.55 -7.53 -11.52
C ALA A 67 -1.54 -8.03 -12.58
N GLU A 68 -1.94 -8.13 -13.84
CA GLU A 68 -1.09 -8.52 -14.98
C GLU A 68 0.13 -7.60 -15.22
N ARG A 69 0.14 -6.42 -14.61
CA ARG A 69 1.24 -5.43 -14.73
C ARG A 69 1.77 -4.98 -13.38
N LEU A 70 1.31 -5.59 -12.30
CA LEU A 70 1.61 -5.14 -10.95
C LEU A 70 2.97 -5.66 -10.50
N ALA A 71 3.66 -4.85 -9.70
CA ALA A 71 4.79 -5.24 -8.88
C ALA A 71 4.68 -4.49 -7.56
N ILE A 72 4.99 -5.13 -6.43
CA ILE A 72 4.69 -4.59 -5.10
C ILE A 72 5.98 -4.25 -4.34
N LEU A 73 6.06 -3.03 -3.82
CA LEU A 73 7.01 -2.63 -2.79
C LEU A 73 6.24 -2.58 -1.46
N TYR A 74 6.47 -3.55 -0.57
CA TYR A 74 5.84 -3.55 0.75
C TYR A 74 6.75 -2.83 1.76
N LEU A 75 6.21 -1.84 2.46
CA LEU A 75 6.92 -1.16 3.54
C LEU A 75 6.72 -1.93 4.84
N ASP A 76 7.80 -2.48 5.38
CA ASP A 76 7.80 -3.24 6.62
C ASP A 76 8.38 -2.41 7.77
N VAL A 77 7.60 -2.26 8.83
CA VAL A 77 7.93 -1.47 10.02
C VAL A 77 7.13 -2.01 11.21
N SER A 78 7.75 -2.02 12.40
CA SER A 78 7.08 -2.44 13.62
C SER A 78 5.88 -1.53 13.96
N TRP A 79 4.94 -2.08 14.73
CA TRP A 79 3.83 -1.30 15.27
C TRP A 79 4.33 -0.13 16.11
N GLU A 80 5.31 -0.39 16.97
CA GLU A 80 5.90 0.58 17.88
C GLU A 80 6.47 1.76 17.11
N GLU A 81 7.22 1.50 16.04
CA GLU A 81 7.84 2.52 15.22
C GLU A 81 6.82 3.27 14.35
N SER A 82 5.85 2.55 13.77
CA SER A 82 4.73 3.16 13.05
C SER A 82 3.93 4.12 13.94
N LEU A 83 3.63 3.72 15.18
CA LEU A 83 2.94 4.54 16.16
C LEU A 83 3.77 5.77 16.58
N ARG A 84 5.08 5.59 16.83
CA ARG A 84 5.99 6.69 17.15
C ARG A 84 5.98 7.75 16.04
N LYS A 85 6.09 7.32 14.78
CA LYS A 85 6.07 8.19 13.60
C LYS A 85 4.73 8.90 13.42
N ASN A 86 3.62 8.19 13.62
CA ASN A 86 2.29 8.77 13.57
C ASN A 86 2.11 9.89 14.61
N ARG A 87 2.51 9.65 15.85
CA ARG A 87 2.46 10.66 16.93
C ARG A 87 3.36 11.87 16.64
N ALA A 88 4.53 11.66 16.03
CA ALA A 88 5.44 12.75 15.66
C ALA A 88 4.86 13.65 14.54
N ARG A 89 3.98 13.12 13.68
CA ARG A 89 3.31 13.88 12.61
C ARG A 89 2.00 14.51 13.05
N PHE A 90 1.40 14.04 14.14
CA PHE A 90 0.11 14.51 14.61
C PHE A 90 0.15 16.00 14.98
N ASN A 91 -0.49 16.85 14.16
CA ASN A 91 -0.66 18.27 14.43
C ASN A 91 -2.15 18.64 14.51
N PRO A 92 -2.72 18.84 15.71
CA PRO A 92 -4.14 19.15 15.87
C PRO A 92 -4.53 20.51 15.28
N ASP A 93 -3.56 21.40 15.07
CA ASP A 93 -3.79 22.74 14.51
C ASP A 93 -3.83 22.73 12.97
N LYS A 94 -3.50 21.60 12.32
CA LYS A 94 -3.54 21.43 10.86
C LYS A 94 -4.17 20.11 10.43
N PRO A 95 -5.46 19.90 10.78
CA PRO A 95 -6.18 18.65 10.53
C PRO A 95 -6.51 18.40 9.05
N ASP A 96 -6.14 19.29 8.12
CA ASP A 96 -6.18 19.06 6.66
C ASP A 96 -4.80 18.97 5.93
N SER A 97 -3.66 19.10 6.63
CA SER A 97 -2.30 18.88 6.08
C SER A 97 -1.91 17.42 5.81
N ILE A 98 -1.71 17.05 4.53
CA ILE A 98 -1.26 15.70 4.11
C ILE A 98 0.02 15.23 4.83
N LEU A 99 0.92 16.16 5.21
CA LEU A 99 2.18 15.85 5.89
C LEU A 99 2.06 15.79 7.42
N GLU A 100 1.04 16.44 7.99
CA GLU A 100 0.83 16.55 9.44
C GLU A 100 -0.44 15.79 9.89
N HIS A 101 -0.92 14.88 9.02
CA HIS A 101 -2.02 13.94 9.29
C HIS A 101 -1.54 12.71 10.05
N GLY A 102 -1.50 12.85 11.37
CA GLY A 102 -1.53 11.71 12.27
C GLY A 102 -2.97 11.25 12.52
N LEU A 103 -3.17 9.95 12.72
CA LEU A 103 -4.40 9.41 13.29
C LEU A 103 -4.33 9.44 14.82
N SER A 104 -5.47 9.39 15.50
CA SER A 104 -5.49 9.11 16.93
C SER A 104 -4.90 7.72 17.20
N ASP A 105 -4.30 7.53 18.38
CA ASP A 105 -3.77 6.21 18.77
C ASP A 105 -4.82 5.10 18.68
N SER A 106 -6.07 5.39 19.07
CA SER A 106 -7.19 4.46 18.97
C SER A 106 -7.48 4.04 17.53
N LYS A 107 -7.42 4.98 16.58
CA LYS A 107 -7.60 4.69 15.15
C LYS A 107 -6.40 3.94 14.58
N MET A 108 -5.17 4.30 14.99
CA MET A 108 -3.97 3.57 14.62
C MET A 108 -4.06 2.11 15.05
N GLU A 109 -4.46 1.87 16.30
CA GLU A 109 -4.56 0.53 16.85
C GLU A 109 -5.64 -0.28 16.15
N SER A 110 -6.83 0.32 15.97
CA SER A 110 -7.93 -0.34 15.25
C SER A 110 -7.55 -0.66 13.80
N LEU A 111 -6.87 0.23 13.07
CA LEU A 111 -6.68 0.08 11.62
C LEU A 111 -5.38 -0.61 11.22
N TYR A 112 -4.34 -0.54 12.04
CA TYR A 112 -2.96 -0.89 11.64
C TYR A 112 -2.17 -1.68 12.67
N ARG A 113 -2.75 -2.06 13.83
CA ARG A 113 -2.01 -2.83 14.86
C ARG A 113 -1.47 -4.15 14.34
N TYR A 114 -2.25 -4.81 13.50
CA TYR A 114 -1.92 -6.09 12.89
C TYR A 114 -1.97 -5.96 11.38
N SER A 115 -1.13 -6.73 10.68
CA SER A 115 -1.08 -6.81 9.22
C SER A 115 -1.25 -8.27 8.81
N ASP A 116 -2.01 -8.53 7.76
CA ASP A 116 -2.17 -9.85 7.15
C ASP A 116 -1.11 -10.13 6.06
N TRP A 117 -0.12 -9.25 5.92
CA TRP A 117 0.90 -9.37 4.89
C TRP A 117 1.73 -10.65 5.02
N LYS A 118 2.11 -11.02 6.26
CA LYS A 118 2.93 -12.21 6.50
C LYS A 118 2.19 -13.48 6.06
N GLU A 119 0.93 -13.60 6.47
CA GLU A 119 0.03 -14.70 6.10
C GLU A 119 -0.23 -14.73 4.60
N LEU A 120 -0.32 -13.57 3.95
CA LEU A 120 -0.50 -13.47 2.50
C LEU A 120 0.74 -13.96 1.72
N THR A 121 1.94 -13.70 2.23
CA THR A 121 3.21 -14.09 1.59
C THR A 121 3.77 -15.43 2.05
N ASP A 122 3.09 -16.10 2.98
CA ASP A 122 3.55 -17.38 3.52
C ASP A 122 3.72 -18.39 2.37
N ASP A 123 4.81 -19.14 2.42
CA ASP A 123 5.25 -20.08 1.35
C ASP A 123 5.54 -19.47 -0.04
N GLN A 124 5.51 -18.14 -0.21
CA GLN A 124 5.76 -17.49 -1.51
C GLN A 124 6.74 -16.30 -1.37
N PRO A 125 8.07 -16.54 -1.33
CA PRO A 125 9.05 -15.54 -0.92
C PRO A 125 9.27 -14.38 -1.91
N ASP A 126 8.90 -14.57 -3.18
CA ASP A 126 9.23 -13.63 -4.26
C ASP A 126 8.00 -13.08 -5.01
N GLN A 127 6.84 -13.70 -4.84
CA GLN A 127 5.62 -13.37 -5.58
C GLN A 127 4.38 -13.74 -4.75
N ILE A 128 3.22 -13.14 -5.06
CA ILE A 128 1.92 -13.53 -4.51
C ILE A 128 0.92 -13.70 -5.64
N LEU A 129 -0.03 -14.62 -5.49
CA LEU A 129 -1.11 -14.80 -6.48
C LEU A 129 -2.23 -13.78 -6.27
N ILE A 130 -2.42 -12.88 -7.24
CA ILE A 130 -3.53 -11.93 -7.29
C ILE A 130 -4.35 -12.22 -8.54
N LYS A 131 -5.63 -12.58 -8.37
CA LYS A 131 -6.52 -12.96 -9.49
C LYS A 131 -5.92 -14.06 -10.41
N GLY A 132 -5.15 -14.97 -9.83
CA GLY A 132 -4.45 -16.04 -10.54
C GLY A 132 -3.18 -15.59 -11.28
N VAL A 133 -2.77 -14.33 -11.14
CA VAL A 133 -1.54 -13.79 -11.70
C VAL A 133 -0.45 -13.81 -10.63
N PRO A 134 0.74 -14.36 -10.91
CA PRO A 134 1.91 -14.22 -10.03
C PRO A 134 2.41 -12.78 -10.07
N VAL A 135 2.26 -12.07 -8.95
CA VAL A 135 2.69 -10.67 -8.81
C VAL A 135 3.96 -10.63 -7.97
N PRO A 136 5.10 -10.17 -8.52
CA PRO A 136 6.34 -10.08 -7.76
C PRO A 136 6.25 -8.98 -6.71
N TYR A 137 6.94 -9.19 -5.60
CA TYR A 137 7.08 -8.17 -4.56
C TYR A 137 8.51 -8.12 -4.01
N VAL A 138 8.82 -7.02 -3.32
CA VAL A 138 10.00 -6.89 -2.45
C VAL A 138 9.59 -6.19 -1.16
N ILE A 139 10.34 -6.46 -0.09
CA ILE A 139 10.16 -5.83 1.21
C ILE A 139 11.17 -4.69 1.35
N PHE A 140 10.67 -3.51 1.73
CA PHE A 140 11.47 -2.38 2.18
C PHE A 140 11.36 -2.29 3.70
N ASN A 141 12.42 -2.67 4.41
CA ASN A 141 12.49 -2.51 5.85
C ASN A 141 12.72 -1.02 6.20
N ASN A 142 11.89 -0.49 7.09
CA ASN A 142 11.85 0.92 7.46
C ASN A 142 11.87 1.13 8.99
N GLU A 143 12.48 0.19 9.72
CA GLU A 143 12.56 0.25 11.19
C GLU A 143 13.45 1.41 11.67
N ASP A 144 14.45 1.79 10.89
CA ASP A 144 15.37 2.91 11.16
C ASP A 144 14.84 4.27 10.66
N ASP A 145 13.56 4.33 10.27
CA ASP A 145 12.83 5.53 9.86
C ASP A 145 13.49 6.37 8.74
N VAL A 146 14.17 5.71 7.81
CA VAL A 146 14.81 6.39 6.67
C VAL A 146 13.81 7.14 5.80
N THR A 147 12.54 6.72 5.78
CA THR A 147 11.49 7.43 5.04
C THR A 147 11.18 8.82 5.57
N SER A 148 11.32 9.07 6.88
CA SER A 148 11.08 10.41 7.44
C SER A 148 12.33 11.30 7.31
N GLN A 149 13.52 10.70 7.32
CA GLN A 149 14.80 11.41 7.20
C GLN A 149 15.11 11.80 5.74
N GLY A 150 14.79 10.93 4.79
CA GLY A 150 15.11 11.11 3.37
C GLY A 150 16.60 10.99 3.07
N GLY A 151 17.04 11.67 2.01
CA GLY A 151 18.44 11.74 1.60
C GLY A 151 19.01 10.45 1.00
N ASP A 152 20.33 10.35 0.98
CA ASP A 152 21.06 9.30 0.26
C ASP A 152 20.77 7.89 0.80
N ILE A 153 20.52 7.76 2.10
CA ILE A 153 20.21 6.45 2.71
C ILE A 153 18.89 5.91 2.15
N LEU A 154 17.84 6.75 2.10
CA LEU A 154 16.55 6.38 1.51
C LEU A 154 16.71 6.07 0.02
N SER A 155 17.42 6.95 -0.72
CA SER A 155 17.64 6.81 -2.16
C SER A 155 18.34 5.49 -2.49
N ASN A 156 19.45 5.19 -1.81
CA ASN A 156 20.22 3.96 -2.02
C ASN A 156 19.40 2.72 -1.70
N ARG A 157 18.61 2.73 -0.61
CA ARG A 157 17.74 1.60 -0.26
C ARG A 157 16.62 1.41 -1.27
N LEU A 158 15.97 2.50 -1.71
CA LEU A 158 14.97 2.42 -2.77
C LEU A 158 15.57 1.88 -4.06
N GLN A 159 16.75 2.36 -4.47
CA GLN A 159 17.44 1.89 -5.65
C GLN A 159 17.71 0.38 -5.58
N GLU A 160 18.25 -0.10 -4.46
CA GLU A 160 18.52 -1.52 -4.24
C GLU A 160 17.23 -2.36 -4.37
N ARG A 161 16.18 -1.98 -3.63
CA ARG A 161 14.93 -2.76 -3.58
C ARG A 161 14.17 -2.71 -4.90
N LEU A 162 14.06 -1.54 -5.52
CA LEU A 162 13.38 -1.38 -6.81
C LEU A 162 14.13 -2.03 -7.97
N SER A 163 15.47 -2.08 -7.92
CA SER A 163 16.26 -2.81 -8.93
C SER A 163 16.00 -4.33 -8.84
N GLY A 164 15.94 -4.87 -7.62
CA GLY A 164 15.53 -6.25 -7.37
C GLY A 164 14.11 -6.52 -7.86
N LEU A 165 13.16 -5.64 -7.52
CA LEU A 165 11.76 -5.76 -7.94
C LEU A 165 11.63 -5.72 -9.47
N PHE A 166 12.33 -4.81 -10.13
CA PHE A 166 12.31 -4.68 -11.58
C PHE A 166 12.85 -5.95 -12.26
N THR A 167 13.91 -6.55 -11.71
CA THR A 167 14.45 -7.82 -12.21
C THR A 167 13.41 -8.93 -12.11
N ARG A 168 12.74 -9.08 -10.95
CA ARG A 168 11.66 -10.06 -10.75
C ARG A 168 10.49 -9.84 -11.70
N TYR A 169 10.08 -8.58 -11.88
CA TYR A 169 9.01 -8.19 -12.80
C TYR A 169 9.34 -8.58 -14.24
N ARG A 170 10.56 -8.30 -14.72
CA ARG A 170 11.00 -8.66 -16.08
C ARG A 170 11.11 -10.16 -16.31
N SER A 171 11.33 -10.96 -15.27
CA SER A 171 11.35 -12.44 -15.36
C SER A 171 9.96 -13.08 -15.32
N SER A 172 8.93 -12.32 -14.94
CA SER A 172 7.56 -12.82 -14.76
C SER A 172 6.63 -12.51 -15.96
N ILE A 173 7.13 -11.79 -16.97
CA ILE A 173 6.42 -11.37 -18.20
C ILE A 173 7.07 -12.07 -19.39
#